data_AF-A0A182WER5-F1
#
_entry.id   AF-A0A182WER5-F1
#
_cell.length_a   1.000
_cell.length_b   1.000
_cell.length_c   1.000
_cell.angle_alpha   90.00
_cell.angle_beta   90.00
_cell.angle_gamma   90.00
#
_symmetry.space_group_name_H-M   'P 1'
#
loop_
_entity.id
_entity.type
_entity.pdbx_description
1 polymer ?
#
loop_
_entity_poly.entity_id
_entity_poly.type
_entity_poly.pdbx_seq_one_letter_code
_entity_poly.pdbx_strand_id
1 'polypeptide(L)'
;MATYDPMMTDFDVIREIKKRKRPWWKGHHSPMICEHLAKSLLVRMEQAAHEDEQLREKGKMVIKKLLLLKEFVEALHKTYLHRELLENGLLRVIGLWIKPAGNCILAFSVIRKRLLGSLLAVAGIEVKHLKQCELPKILMKLRVHKNETRHNRRLANELVNRWVRMVYNIPTRVKREQPRQSDL
;
A
#
# COMPACT_ATOMS: atom_id res chain seq x y z
N MET A 1 40.79 2.50 16.81
CA MET A 1 41.01 1.79 15.53
C MET A 1 40.12 0.57 15.55
N ALA A 2 39.23 0.39 14.57
CA ALA A 2 38.35 -0.78 14.54
C ALA A 2 39.19 -2.03 14.27
N THR A 3 39.14 -3.01 15.17
CA THR A 3 39.82 -4.30 15.05
C THR A 3 39.28 -5.04 13.83
N TYR A 4 40.11 -5.22 12.81
CA TYR A 4 39.80 -6.09 11.67
C TYR A 4 39.86 -7.53 12.16
N ASP A 5 38.71 -8.20 12.25
CA ASP A 5 38.63 -9.63 12.56
C ASP A 5 38.87 -10.41 11.26
N PRO A 6 40.01 -11.11 11.11
CA PRO A 6 40.34 -11.83 9.89
C PRO A 6 39.41 -13.03 9.61
N MET A 7 38.49 -13.38 10.51
CA MET A 7 37.44 -14.37 10.26
C MET A 7 36.13 -13.78 9.70
N MET A 8 35.99 -12.46 9.61
CA MET A 8 34.81 -11.87 8.98
C MET A 8 34.82 -12.10 7.48
N THR A 9 33.71 -12.61 6.95
CA THR A 9 33.51 -12.70 5.51
C THR A 9 33.30 -11.30 4.92
N ASP A 10 33.56 -11.13 3.61
CA ASP A 10 33.24 -9.89 2.90
C ASP A 10 31.77 -9.48 3.08
N PHE A 11 30.86 -10.46 3.22
CA PHE A 11 29.46 -10.23 3.54
C PHE A 11 29.26 -9.59 4.91
N ASP A 12 30.00 -10.04 5.93
CA ASP A 12 29.96 -9.50 7.29
C ASP A 12 30.55 -8.09 7.33
N VAL A 13 31.65 -7.85 6.62
CA VAL A 13 32.28 -6.53 6.49
C VAL A 13 31.33 -5.54 5.80
N ILE A 14 30.73 -5.91 4.67
CA ILE A 14 29.76 -5.05 3.94
C ILE A 14 28.52 -4.78 4.80
N ARG A 15 28.00 -5.79 5.49
CA ARG A 15 26.86 -5.66 6.41
C ARG A 15 27.19 -4.70 7.56
N GLU A 16 28.39 -4.77 8.11
CA GLU A 16 28.84 -3.91 9.19
C GLU A 16 29.06 -2.46 8.73
N ILE A 17 29.62 -2.25 7.52
CA ILE A 17 29.71 -0.93 6.89
C ILE A 17 28.31 -0.34 6.65
N LYS A 18 27.37 -1.14 6.15
CA LYS A 18 25.97 -0.71 5.91
C LYS A 18 25.23 -0.38 7.20
N LYS A 19 25.46 -1.11 8.29
CA LYS A 19 24.91 -0.78 9.62
C LYS A 19 25.42 0.56 10.14
N ARG A 20 26.69 0.88 9.90
CA ARG A 20 27.33 2.12 10.37
C ARG A 20 26.81 3.36 9.65
N LYS A 21 26.42 3.26 8.37
CA LYS A 21 25.80 4.37 7.63
C LYS A 21 24.34 4.52 8.03
N ARG A 22 24.02 5.53 8.84
CA ARG A 22 22.63 5.88 9.16
C ARG A 22 21.87 6.11 7.84
N PRO A 23 20.69 5.48 7.66
CA PRO A 23 19.89 5.73 6.47
C PRO A 23 19.55 7.21 6.33
N TRP A 24 19.50 7.71 5.10
CA TRP A 24 19.25 9.13 4.83
C TRP A 24 17.92 9.62 5.44
N TRP A 25 16.91 8.73 5.49
CA TRP A 25 15.59 9.04 6.04
C TRP A 25 15.56 9.18 7.58
N LYS A 26 16.71 9.02 8.24
CA LYS A 26 16.88 9.32 9.68
C LYS A 26 17.62 10.66 9.91
N GLY A 27 17.91 11.41 8.85
CA GLY A 27 18.54 12.73 8.91
C GLY A 27 17.56 13.85 9.21
N HIS A 28 18.08 15.02 9.63
CA HIS A 28 17.29 16.20 9.99
C HIS A 28 16.36 16.69 8.87
N HIS A 29 16.84 16.71 7.62
CA HIS A 29 16.06 17.14 6.45
C HIS A 29 15.08 16.07 5.92
N SER A 30 15.06 14.88 6.53
CA SER A 30 14.23 13.77 6.04
C SER A 30 12.73 14.11 5.95
N PRO A 31 12.09 14.79 6.92
CA PRO A 31 10.65 15.03 6.86
C PRO A 31 10.24 15.82 5.61
N MET A 32 10.93 16.92 5.32
CA MET A 32 10.68 17.76 4.15
C MET A 32 10.92 17.00 2.83
N ILE A 33 11.98 16.19 2.76
CA ILE A 33 12.27 15.37 1.58
C ILE A 33 11.18 14.31 1.39
N CYS A 34 10.78 13.61 2.45
CA CYS A 34 9.74 12.60 2.42
C CYS A 34 8.38 13.18 2.01
N GLU A 35 8.03 14.36 2.52
CA GLU A 35 6.81 15.08 2.16
C GLU A 35 6.81 15.43 0.66
N HIS A 36 7.90 16.01 0.16
CA HIS A 36 8.03 16.34 -1.27
C HIS A 36 7.93 15.09 -2.15
N LEU A 37 8.63 14.00 -1.78
CA LEU A 37 8.57 12.73 -2.49
C LEU A 37 7.15 12.16 -2.52
N ALA A 38 6.45 12.18 -1.38
CA ALA A 38 5.08 11.68 -1.26
C ALA A 38 4.11 12.51 -2.13
N LYS A 39 4.14 13.84 -2.00
CA LYS A 39 3.32 14.75 -2.81
C LYS A 39 3.55 14.56 -4.30
N SER A 40 4.81 14.62 -4.72
CA SER A 40 5.21 14.47 -6.12
C SER A 40 4.75 13.14 -6.70
N LEU A 41 4.93 12.04 -5.95
CA LEU A 41 4.47 10.72 -6.35
C LEU A 41 2.95 10.68 -6.50
N LEU A 42 2.20 11.12 -5.49
CA LEU A 42 0.74 11.02 -5.49
C LEU A 42 0.09 11.86 -6.60
N VAL A 43 0.65 13.03 -6.91
CA VAL A 43 0.21 13.85 -8.06
C VAL A 43 0.37 13.08 -9.37
N ARG A 44 1.53 12.43 -9.61
CA ARG A 44 1.73 11.60 -10.81
C ARG A 44 0.77 10.43 -10.87
N MET A 45 0.50 9.77 -9.74
CA MET A 45 -0.42 8.64 -9.69
C MET A 45 -1.86 9.07 -9.96
N GLU A 46 -2.29 10.21 -9.42
CA GLU A 46 -3.62 10.78 -9.67
C GLU A 46 -3.77 11.16 -11.15
N GLN A 47 -2.76 11.84 -11.70
CA GLN A 47 -2.72 12.19 -13.12
C GLN A 47 -2.79 10.96 -14.03
N ALA A 48 -2.03 9.90 -13.73
CA ALA A 48 -2.07 8.67 -14.51
C ALA A 48 -3.43 7.96 -14.44
N ALA A 49 -4.13 8.04 -13.30
CA ALA A 49 -5.47 7.50 -13.20
C ALA A 49 -6.47 8.27 -14.08
N HIS A 50 -6.34 9.60 -14.15
CA HIS A 50 -7.16 10.45 -14.99
C HIS A 50 -6.87 10.26 -16.48
N GLU A 51 -5.60 10.23 -16.88
CA GLU A 51 -5.19 9.97 -18.26
C GLU A 51 -5.71 8.62 -18.76
N ASP A 52 -5.63 7.58 -17.92
CA ASP A 52 -6.16 6.26 -18.27
C ASP A 52 -7.69 6.27 -18.46
N GLU A 53 -8.42 7.15 -17.78
CA GLU A 53 -9.85 7.32 -18.02
C GLU A 53 -10.13 8.06 -19.32
N GLN A 54 -9.40 9.15 -19.59
CA GLN A 54 -9.50 9.86 -20.87
C GLN A 54 -9.13 8.98 -22.07
N LEU A 55 -8.11 8.12 -21.92
CA LEU A 55 -7.73 7.16 -22.96
C LEU A 55 -8.85 6.15 -23.20
N ARG A 56 -9.50 5.67 -22.14
CA ARG A 56 -10.64 4.76 -22.22
C ARG A 56 -11.83 5.40 -22.94
N GLU A 57 -12.17 6.63 -22.60
CA GLU A 57 -13.24 7.41 -23.27
C GLU A 57 -12.96 7.59 -24.77
N LYS A 58 -11.69 7.77 -25.13
CA LYS A 58 -11.22 7.87 -26.52
C LYS A 58 -11.08 6.52 -27.23
N GLY A 59 -11.43 5.41 -26.58
CA GLY A 59 -11.26 4.05 -27.13
C GLY A 59 -9.80 3.63 -27.33
N LYS A 60 -8.86 4.28 -26.63
CA LYS A 60 -7.42 4.00 -26.73
C LYS A 60 -6.97 3.02 -25.65
N MET A 61 -5.79 2.44 -25.86
CA MET A 61 -5.15 1.58 -24.88
C MET A 61 -4.83 2.33 -23.59
N VAL A 62 -5.11 1.69 -22.46
CA VAL A 62 -4.98 2.22 -21.11
C VAL A 62 -3.68 1.65 -20.50
N ILE A 63 -2.61 2.44 -20.45
CA ILE A 63 -1.28 1.96 -20.07
C ILE A 63 -0.62 2.79 -18.95
N LYS A 64 -1.12 3.97 -18.61
CA LYS A 64 -0.43 4.93 -17.73
C LYS A 64 -0.29 4.39 -16.31
N LYS A 65 -1.36 3.84 -15.74
CA LYS A 65 -1.29 3.20 -14.42
C LYS A 65 -0.37 1.97 -14.43
N LEU A 66 -0.34 1.20 -15.51
CA LEU A 66 0.53 0.02 -15.60
C LEU A 66 2.01 0.41 -15.59
N LEU A 67 2.39 1.46 -16.32
CA LEU A 67 3.77 1.96 -16.38
C LEU A 67 4.26 2.46 -15.01
N LEU A 68 3.39 3.10 -14.24
CA LEU A 68 3.72 3.67 -12.93
C LEU A 68 3.51 2.70 -11.74
N LEU A 69 2.90 1.54 -11.96
CA LEU A 69 2.55 0.60 -10.89
C LEU A 69 3.76 0.13 -10.08
N LYS A 70 4.90 -0.11 -10.73
CA LYS A 70 6.12 -0.56 -10.06
C LYS A 70 6.61 0.50 -9.07
N GLU A 71 6.77 1.74 -9.54
CA GLU A 71 7.19 2.87 -8.71
C GLU A 71 6.24 3.08 -7.53
N PHE A 72 4.93 3.03 -7.80
CA PHE A 72 3.93 3.23 -6.76
C PHE A 72 4.05 2.17 -5.66
N VAL A 73 4.10 0.89 -6.05
CA VAL A 73 4.23 -0.24 -5.11
C VAL A 73 5.53 -0.19 -4.32
N GLU A 74 6.65 0.18 -4.95
CA GLU A 74 7.94 0.36 -4.26
C GLU A 74 7.88 1.46 -3.21
N ALA A 75 7.17 2.56 -3.48
CA ALA A 75 6.93 3.61 -2.50
C ALA A 75 6.09 3.11 -1.31
N LEU A 76 5.06 2.29 -1.55
CA LEU A 76 4.23 1.71 -0.50
C LEU A 76 5.00 0.74 0.41
N HIS A 77 6.10 0.16 -0.05
CA HIS A 77 6.94 -0.70 0.80
C HIS A 77 7.96 0.09 1.63
N LYS A 78 8.15 1.39 1.37
CA LYS A 78 9.04 2.26 2.14
C LYS A 78 8.30 2.80 3.37
N THR A 79 8.45 2.13 4.51
CA THR A 79 7.76 2.49 5.77
C THR A 79 8.01 3.92 6.22
N TYR A 80 9.19 4.47 5.95
CA TYR A 80 9.53 5.87 6.26
C TYR A 80 8.71 6.89 5.44
N LEU A 81 8.06 6.48 4.35
CA LEU A 81 7.15 7.33 3.57
C LEU A 81 5.68 7.22 4.00
N HIS A 82 5.31 6.22 4.82
CA HIS A 82 3.89 5.92 5.08
C HIS A 82 3.13 7.11 5.67
N ARG A 83 3.72 7.79 6.66
CA ARG A 83 3.13 9.00 7.25
C ARG A 83 2.84 10.04 6.19
N GLU A 84 3.85 10.44 5.44
CA GLU A 84 3.73 11.49 4.43
C GLU A 84 2.79 11.09 3.28
N LEU A 85 2.79 9.83 2.87
CA LEU A 85 1.83 9.32 1.89
C LEU A 85 0.38 9.43 2.40
N LEU A 86 0.14 9.04 3.65
CA LEU A 86 -1.21 9.07 4.24
C LEU A 86 -1.73 10.49 4.42
N GLU A 87 -0.93 11.40 4.97
CA GLU A 87 -1.30 12.81 5.14
C GLU A 87 -1.58 13.50 3.80
N ASN A 88 -0.91 13.06 2.72
CA ASN A 88 -1.12 13.58 1.36
C ASN A 88 -2.21 12.84 0.55
N GLY A 89 -3.01 11.98 1.20
CA GLY A 89 -4.21 11.40 0.59
C GLY A 89 -3.96 10.10 -0.19
N LEU A 90 -2.95 9.30 0.20
CA LEU A 90 -2.66 8.00 -0.40
C LEU A 90 -3.90 7.13 -0.63
N LEU A 91 -4.80 7.03 0.36
CA LEU A 91 -5.97 6.16 0.27
C LEU A 91 -6.96 6.64 -0.79
N ARG A 92 -7.08 7.96 -1.01
CA ARG A 92 -7.88 8.55 -2.09
C ARG A 92 -7.31 8.14 -3.44
N VAL A 93 -6.00 8.29 -3.64
CA VAL A 93 -5.31 7.94 -4.90
C VAL A 93 -5.41 6.44 -5.19
N ILE A 94 -5.18 5.57 -4.20
CA ILE A 94 -5.40 4.12 -4.40
C ILE A 94 -6.86 3.82 -4.75
N GLY A 95 -7.81 4.55 -4.16
CA GLY A 95 -9.22 4.50 -4.53
C GLY A 95 -9.43 4.75 -6.02
N LEU A 96 -8.85 5.82 -6.58
CA LEU A 96 -8.93 6.14 -8.01
C LEU A 96 -8.31 5.04 -8.89
N TRP A 97 -7.25 4.38 -8.43
CA TRP A 97 -6.59 3.32 -9.18
C TRP A 97 -7.39 2.01 -9.22
N ILE A 98 -8.17 1.73 -8.18
CA ILE A 98 -8.93 0.49 -8.03
C ILE A 98 -10.39 0.62 -8.49
N LYS A 99 -10.97 1.82 -8.37
CA LYS A 99 -12.38 2.10 -8.69
C LYS A 99 -12.73 1.57 -10.10
N PRO A 100 -13.82 0.79 -10.24
CA PRO A 100 -14.31 0.41 -11.57
C PRO A 100 -14.63 1.65 -12.39
N ALA A 101 -14.27 1.66 -13.67
CA ALA A 101 -14.65 2.73 -14.60
C ALA A 101 -16.14 2.64 -14.96
N GLY A 102 -16.66 3.67 -15.65
CA GLY A 102 -18.09 3.87 -15.91
C GLY A 102 -18.89 2.63 -16.32
N ASN A 103 -18.32 1.74 -17.15
CA ASN A 103 -18.96 0.51 -17.61
C ASN A 103 -18.72 -0.71 -16.69
N CYS A 104 -18.53 -0.50 -15.39
CA CYS A 104 -18.13 -1.52 -14.41
C CYS A 104 -16.81 -2.25 -14.76
N ILE A 105 -16.02 -1.72 -15.69
CA ILE A 105 -14.75 -2.34 -16.09
C ILE A 105 -13.74 -2.14 -14.96
N LEU A 106 -13.30 -3.24 -14.37
CA LEU A 106 -12.27 -3.23 -13.35
C LEU A 106 -10.93 -2.77 -13.95
N ALA A 107 -10.12 -2.08 -13.14
CA ALA A 107 -8.70 -1.93 -13.44
C ALA A 107 -8.03 -3.31 -13.67
N PHE A 108 -6.90 -3.32 -14.38
CA PHE A 108 -6.14 -4.55 -14.62
C PHE A 108 -5.93 -5.34 -13.33
N SER A 109 -6.10 -6.66 -13.39
CA SER A 109 -6.02 -7.54 -12.21
C SER A 109 -4.69 -7.40 -11.47
N VAL A 110 -3.60 -7.15 -12.21
CA VAL A 110 -2.26 -6.91 -11.64
C VAL A 110 -2.21 -5.66 -10.77
N ILE A 111 -2.87 -4.56 -11.18
CA ILE A 111 -2.95 -3.32 -10.39
C ILE A 111 -3.67 -3.61 -9.08
N ARG A 112 -4.85 -4.22 -9.16
CA ARG A 112 -5.67 -4.54 -7.98
C ARG A 112 -4.93 -5.47 -7.03
N LYS A 113 -4.34 -6.55 -7.53
CA LYS A 113 -3.58 -7.51 -6.72
C LYS A 113 -2.43 -6.84 -5.98
N ARG A 114 -1.62 -6.05 -6.68
CA ARG A 114 -0.45 -5.39 -6.08
C ARG A 114 -0.85 -4.34 -5.05
N LEU A 115 -1.80 -3.46 -5.37
CA LEU A 115 -2.22 -2.40 -4.45
C LEU A 115 -2.94 -2.94 -3.21
N LEU A 116 -3.82 -3.95 -3.35
CA LEU A 116 -4.47 -4.58 -2.21
C LEU A 116 -3.45 -5.28 -1.30
N GLY A 117 -2.45 -5.96 -1.88
CA GLY A 117 -1.37 -6.56 -1.10
C GLY A 117 -0.53 -5.52 -0.37
N SER A 118 -0.12 -4.45 -1.04
CA SER A 118 0.67 -3.38 -0.43
C SER A 118 -0.08 -2.62 0.66
N LEU A 119 -1.40 -2.42 0.52
CA LEU A 119 -2.23 -1.78 1.55
C LEU A 119 -2.21 -2.51 2.90
N LEU A 120 -2.03 -3.83 2.92
CA LEU A 120 -1.93 -4.59 4.17
C LEU A 120 -0.66 -4.25 4.96
N ALA A 121 0.40 -3.81 4.27
CA ALA A 121 1.69 -3.46 4.84
C ALA A 121 1.81 -1.96 5.19
N VAL A 122 0.87 -1.12 4.77
CA VAL A 122 0.87 0.31 5.12
C VAL A 122 0.54 0.48 6.60
N ALA A 123 1.49 1.02 7.35
CA ALA A 123 1.34 1.33 8.76
C ALA A 123 0.81 2.76 8.98
N GLY A 124 0.26 3.05 10.15
CA GLY A 124 -0.18 4.40 10.52
C GLY A 124 -1.50 4.85 9.90
N ILE A 125 -2.30 3.94 9.32
CA ILE A 125 -3.66 4.26 8.89
C ILE A 125 -4.51 4.56 10.14
N GLU A 126 -5.25 5.66 10.10
CA GLU A 126 -6.05 6.20 11.19
C GLU A 126 -7.47 6.47 10.68
N VAL A 127 -8.41 6.62 11.61
CA VAL A 127 -9.82 6.93 11.29
C VAL A 127 -9.94 8.21 10.45
N LYS A 128 -9.09 9.23 10.67
CA LYS A 128 -9.09 10.47 9.88
C LYS A 128 -8.82 10.20 8.39
N HIS A 129 -7.84 9.35 8.08
CA HIS A 129 -7.49 8.96 6.72
C HIS A 129 -8.64 8.21 6.03
N LEU A 130 -9.32 7.33 6.78
CA LEU A 130 -10.44 6.55 6.26
C LEU A 130 -11.69 7.40 6.03
N LYS A 131 -11.97 8.39 6.88
CA LYS A 131 -13.10 9.31 6.72
C LYS A 131 -12.94 10.26 5.53
N GLN A 132 -11.70 10.58 5.17
CA GLN A 132 -11.36 11.48 4.05
C GLN A 132 -11.32 10.77 2.68
N CYS A 133 -11.53 9.45 2.62
CA CYS A 133 -11.50 8.71 1.36
C CYS A 133 -12.69 7.77 1.20
N GLU A 134 -12.97 7.37 -0.04
CA GLU A 134 -14.02 6.41 -0.35
C GLU A 134 -13.51 4.97 -0.49
N LEU A 135 -12.24 4.73 -0.17
CA LEU A 135 -11.59 3.44 -0.41
C LEU A 135 -12.33 2.26 0.25
N PRO A 136 -12.80 2.32 1.51
CA PRO A 136 -13.58 1.23 2.09
C PRO A 136 -14.85 0.89 1.29
N LYS A 137 -15.57 1.91 0.78
CA LYS A 137 -16.77 1.72 -0.05
C LYS A 137 -16.42 1.08 -1.39
N ILE A 138 -15.32 1.51 -2.02
CA ILE A 138 -14.81 0.93 -3.27
C ILE A 138 -14.47 -0.54 -3.07
N LEU A 139 -13.78 -0.89 -1.98
CA LEU A 139 -13.42 -2.27 -1.67
C LEU A 139 -14.64 -3.14 -1.37
N MET A 140 -15.68 -2.59 -0.72
CA MET A 140 -16.96 -3.28 -0.51
C MET A 140 -17.64 -3.67 -1.82
N LYS A 141 -17.58 -2.82 -2.85
CA LYS A 141 -18.09 -3.13 -4.19
C LYS A 141 -17.18 -4.13 -4.91
N LEU A 142 -15.86 -3.98 -4.77
CA LEU A 142 -14.88 -4.85 -5.42
C LEU A 142 -14.99 -6.31 -4.98
N ARG A 143 -15.18 -6.57 -3.67
CA ARG A 143 -15.26 -7.94 -3.13
C ARG A 143 -16.43 -8.77 -3.66
N VAL A 144 -17.51 -8.14 -4.13
CA VAL A 144 -18.69 -8.83 -4.70
C VAL A 144 -18.71 -8.77 -6.23
N HIS A 145 -17.73 -8.12 -6.86
CA HIS A 145 -17.71 -7.94 -8.31
C HIS A 145 -17.48 -9.28 -9.04
N LYS A 146 -18.30 -9.58 -10.05
CA LYS A 146 -18.27 -10.86 -10.79
C LYS A 146 -16.88 -11.16 -11.38
N ASN A 147 -16.23 -10.15 -11.94
CA ASN A 147 -14.92 -10.27 -12.60
C ASN A 147 -13.72 -10.12 -11.64
N GLU A 148 -13.94 -10.14 -10.32
CA GLU A 148 -12.86 -10.11 -9.34
C GLU A 148 -12.40 -11.53 -8.97
N THR A 149 -11.09 -11.70 -8.85
CA THR A 149 -10.41 -12.94 -8.46
C THR A 149 -10.66 -13.28 -6.99
N ARG A 150 -10.70 -14.58 -6.67
CA ARG A 150 -10.88 -15.06 -5.28
C ARG A 150 -9.83 -14.50 -4.32
N HIS A 151 -8.58 -14.38 -4.76
CA HIS A 151 -7.49 -13.84 -3.94
C HIS A 151 -7.73 -12.37 -3.56
N ASN A 152 -8.02 -11.51 -4.55
CA ASN A 152 -8.29 -10.10 -4.27
C ASN A 152 -9.55 -9.89 -3.44
N ARG A 153 -10.60 -10.71 -3.61
CA ARG A 153 -11.80 -10.65 -2.73
C ARG A 153 -11.43 -10.90 -1.27
N ARG A 154 -10.51 -11.84 -0.99
CA ARG A 154 -10.02 -12.10 0.38
C ARG A 154 -9.29 -10.88 0.94
N LEU A 155 -8.36 -10.30 0.16
CA LEU A 155 -7.62 -9.10 0.57
C LEU A 155 -8.56 -7.91 0.83
N ALA A 156 -9.51 -7.67 -0.09
CA ALA A 156 -10.50 -6.60 0.07
C ALA A 156 -11.38 -6.82 1.31
N ASN A 157 -11.81 -8.06 1.58
CA ASN A 157 -12.57 -8.39 2.80
C ASN A 157 -11.76 -8.14 4.07
N GLU A 158 -10.49 -8.53 4.09
CA GLU A 158 -9.62 -8.29 5.24
C GLU A 158 -9.45 -6.80 5.52
N LEU A 159 -9.12 -6.01 4.49
CA LEU A 159 -8.96 -4.56 4.58
C LEU A 159 -10.24 -3.88 5.07
N VAL A 160 -11.40 -4.22 4.46
CA VAL A 160 -12.69 -3.68 4.88
C VAL A 160 -12.99 -4.03 6.34
N ASN A 161 -12.81 -5.29 6.75
CA ASN A 161 -13.07 -5.70 8.12
C ASN A 161 -12.16 -4.98 9.12
N ARG A 162 -10.87 -4.82 8.79
CA ARG A 162 -9.89 -4.09 9.61
C ARG A 162 -10.31 -2.63 9.80
N TRP A 163 -10.68 -1.96 8.71
CA TRP A 163 -11.00 -0.53 8.73
C TRP A 163 -12.39 -0.22 9.28
N VAL A 164 -13.40 -1.04 9.03
CA VAL A 164 -14.72 -0.90 9.66
C VAL A 164 -14.58 -1.01 11.18
N ARG A 165 -13.84 -2.00 11.69
CA ARG A 165 -13.57 -2.12 13.12
C ARG A 165 -12.85 -0.90 13.68
N MET A 166 -11.87 -0.37 12.97
CA MET A 166 -11.15 0.85 13.35
C MET A 166 -12.09 2.06 13.44
N VAL A 167 -12.99 2.24 12.46
CA VAL A 167 -13.93 3.37 12.43
C VAL A 167 -14.97 3.28 13.55
N TYR A 168 -15.49 2.08 13.84
CA TYR A 168 -16.52 1.86 14.85
C TYR A 168 -15.97 1.45 16.23
N ASN A 169 -14.65 1.51 16.42
CA ASN A 169 -13.95 1.07 17.64
C ASN A 169 -14.38 -0.33 18.13
N ILE A 170 -14.59 -1.27 17.19
CA ILE A 170 -15.04 -2.63 17.49
C ILE A 170 -13.82 -3.49 17.85
N PRO A 171 -13.74 -4.07 19.05
CA PRO A 171 -12.60 -4.87 19.47
C PRO A 171 -12.44 -6.12 18.59
N THR A 172 -11.19 -6.44 18.24
CA THR A 172 -10.85 -7.69 17.56
C THR A 172 -11.02 -8.87 18.50
N ARG A 173 -11.97 -9.75 18.18
CA ARG A 173 -12.12 -11.02 18.89
C ARG A 173 -10.92 -11.89 18.53
N VAL A 174 -9.92 -11.94 19.40
CA VAL A 174 -8.81 -12.88 19.29
C VAL A 174 -9.43 -14.27 19.39
N LYS A 175 -9.24 -15.11 18.36
CA LYS A 175 -9.62 -16.52 18.45
C LYS A 175 -8.79 -17.10 19.58
N ARG A 176 -9.43 -17.42 20.71
CA ARG A 176 -8.80 -18.23 21.76
C ARG A 176 -8.49 -19.57 21.10
N GLU A 177 -7.21 -19.90 20.95
CA GLU A 177 -6.80 -21.26 20.66
C GLU A 177 -7.34 -22.11 21.81
N GLN A 178 -8.26 -23.02 21.51
CA GLN A 178 -8.65 -24.04 22.47
C GLN A 178 -7.42 -24.91 22.70
N PRO A 179 -6.98 -25.13 23.96
CA PRO A 179 -5.87 -26.03 24.21
C PRO A 179 -6.24 -27.39 23.62
N ARG A 180 -5.36 -27.94 22.79
CA ARG A 180 -5.49 -29.32 22.31
C ARG A 180 -5.59 -30.19 23.55
N GLN A 181 -6.71 -30.89 23.73
CA GLN A 181 -6.76 -31.99 24.66
C GLN A 181 -5.66 -32.95 24.25
N SER A 182 -4.68 -33.13 25.14
CA SER A 182 -3.69 -34.18 25.05
C SER A 182 -4.45 -35.49 25.15
N ASP A 183 -4.49 -36.24 24.06
CA ASP A 183 -4.97 -37.62 24.08
C ASP A 183 -4.06 -38.43 25.01
N LEU A 184 -4.71 -39.08 25.99
CA LEU A 184 -4.15 -40.04 26.95
C LEU A 184 -3.65 -41.31 26.24
#